data_AF-A0A3Q0L3Y3-F1
#
_entry.id   AF-A0A3Q0L3Y3-F1
#
_cell.length_a   1.000
_cell.length_b   1.000
_cell.length_c   1.000
_cell.angle_alpha   90.00
_cell.angle_beta   90.00
_cell.angle_gamma   90.00
#
_symmetry.space_group_name_H-M   'P 1'
#
loop_
_entity.id
_entity.type
_entity.pdbx_description
1 polymer ?
#
loop_
_entity_poly.entity_id
_entity_poly.type
_entity_poly.pdbx_seq_one_letter_code
_entity_poly.pdbx_strand_id
1 'polypeptide(L)'
;MKKFLFSVCALFSVMTPQAFASDKPAEALLHQMSEASQNLSYELAYILIKKNSIEPLLYRHASKEAQQYAHLIYLSGPVREVIKRGHEVSYIEPGVEPFTIQAGEMVAPVMPMLGSDIDQLHKFYDYVQVGRAREAGSPTQVIRIVPKDGLRYSYVVWIDEQSKLPLRADLVDRDGEVIEQYRAITYTVNQKIADLMSGLEDVQLPAVLTLPKGEVEKSNWRVSWTPEGFVANDLSRYRLALTDQMVESQLFTDGLFSFSVYVAEKDDHSLKGQLVRQGRRTLHSVVVGEHEISVVGDIPPATAQRIAQSVTFTAELNQNKAKPQ
;
A
#
# COMPACT_ATOMS: atom_id res chain seq x y z
N MET A 1 -51.41 49.85 -55.56
CA MET A 1 -50.65 48.62 -55.28
C MET A 1 -49.89 48.81 -53.97
N LYS A 2 -50.34 48.21 -52.86
CA LYS A 2 -49.67 48.28 -51.54
C LYS A 2 -48.84 47.00 -51.35
N LYS A 3 -47.53 47.15 -51.08
CA LYS A 3 -46.61 46.01 -50.84
C LYS A 3 -46.57 45.71 -49.35
N PHE A 4 -46.93 44.49 -48.95
CA PHE A 4 -46.72 43.98 -47.60
C PHE A 4 -45.33 43.34 -47.50
N LEU A 5 -44.54 43.75 -46.50
CA LEU A 5 -43.31 43.06 -46.10
C LEU A 5 -43.67 42.12 -44.95
N PHE A 6 -43.51 40.81 -45.15
CA PHE A 6 -43.53 39.83 -44.06
C PHE A 6 -42.09 39.61 -43.60
N SER A 7 -41.80 39.95 -42.35
CA SER A 7 -40.52 39.66 -41.68
C SER A 7 -40.65 38.32 -40.97
N VAL A 8 -39.86 37.32 -41.39
CA VAL A 8 -39.78 36.01 -40.74
C VAL A 8 -38.61 36.03 -39.75
N CYS A 9 -38.90 36.03 -38.45
CA CYS A 9 -37.90 35.85 -37.41
C CYS A 9 -37.58 34.36 -37.25
N ALA A 10 -36.39 33.94 -37.67
CA ALA A 10 -35.85 32.62 -37.37
C ALA A 10 -35.25 32.62 -35.94
N LEU A 11 -35.91 31.92 -35.02
CA LEU A 11 -35.40 31.64 -33.67
C LEU A 11 -34.32 30.54 -33.76
N PHE A 12 -33.05 30.95 -33.73
CA PHE A 12 -31.94 30.02 -33.48
C PHE A 12 -31.87 29.69 -31.99
N SER A 13 -32.34 28.51 -31.60
CA SER A 13 -32.13 28.00 -30.24
C SER A 13 -30.69 27.52 -30.10
N VAL A 14 -29.85 28.35 -29.49
CA VAL A 14 -28.51 27.98 -29.04
C VAL A 14 -28.67 27.01 -27.87
N MET A 15 -28.59 25.71 -28.13
CA MET A 15 -28.40 24.72 -27.07
C MET A 15 -26.95 24.78 -26.64
N THR A 16 -26.67 25.49 -25.55
CA THR A 16 -25.40 25.38 -24.83
C THR A 16 -25.38 24.04 -24.10
N PRO A 17 -24.46 23.10 -24.40
CA PRO A 17 -24.31 21.92 -23.56
C PRO A 17 -23.85 22.39 -22.18
N GLN A 18 -24.64 22.08 -21.14
CA GLN A 18 -24.17 22.17 -19.76
C GLN A 18 -23.11 21.10 -19.56
N ALA A 19 -21.84 21.50 -19.64
CA ALA A 19 -20.74 20.69 -19.13
C ALA A 19 -20.84 20.70 -17.60
N PHE A 20 -21.23 19.56 -17.01
CA PHE A 20 -21.02 19.32 -15.59
C PHE A 20 -19.52 19.09 -15.38
N ALA A 21 -18.82 20.14 -14.97
CA ALA A 21 -17.47 20.01 -14.44
C ALA A 21 -17.57 19.33 -13.05
N SER A 22 -17.33 18.02 -13.01
CA SER A 22 -16.73 17.44 -11.81
C SER A 22 -15.32 18.00 -11.74
N ASP A 23 -15.00 18.74 -10.68
CA ASP A 23 -13.76 19.50 -10.58
C ASP A 23 -12.49 18.63 -10.66
N LYS A 24 -12.59 17.29 -10.53
CA LYS A 24 -11.47 16.36 -10.75
C LYS A 24 -11.94 14.97 -11.23
N PRO A 25 -12.00 14.71 -12.55
CA PRO A 25 -12.45 13.42 -13.08
C PRO A 25 -11.55 12.22 -12.67
N ALA A 26 -10.25 12.44 -12.47
CA ALA A 26 -9.31 11.39 -12.04
C ALA A 26 -9.54 10.96 -10.59
N GLU A 27 -9.76 11.92 -9.68
CA GLU A 27 -10.02 11.64 -8.26
C GLU A 27 -11.32 10.85 -8.10
N ALA A 28 -12.40 11.28 -8.78
CA ALA A 28 -13.67 10.57 -8.77
C ALA A 28 -13.55 9.12 -9.27
N LEU A 29 -12.72 8.87 -10.29
CA LEU A 29 -12.49 7.52 -10.80
C LEU A 29 -11.71 6.64 -9.80
N LEU A 30 -10.76 7.21 -9.05
CA LEU A 30 -10.08 6.48 -7.97
C LEU A 30 -11.02 6.15 -6.81
N HIS A 31 -11.96 7.05 -6.46
CA HIS A 31 -13.02 6.73 -5.50
C HIS A 31 -13.89 5.58 -5.97
N GLN A 32 -14.36 5.60 -7.22
CA GLN A 32 -15.14 4.51 -7.82
C GLN A 32 -14.37 3.19 -7.83
N MET A 33 -13.07 3.23 -8.08
CA MET A 33 -12.20 2.05 -8.03
C MET A 33 -12.09 1.49 -6.61
N SER A 34 -11.85 2.34 -5.60
CA SER A 34 -11.79 1.92 -4.20
C SER A 34 -13.12 1.33 -3.74
N GLU A 35 -14.24 1.97 -4.08
CA GLU A 35 -15.59 1.48 -3.77
C GLU A 35 -15.87 0.13 -4.42
N ALA A 36 -15.58 -0.03 -5.72
CA ALA A 36 -15.77 -1.30 -6.43
C ALA A 36 -14.91 -2.42 -5.84
N SER A 37 -13.66 -2.12 -5.49
CA SER A 37 -12.71 -3.08 -4.93
C SER A 37 -13.14 -3.61 -3.57
N GLN A 38 -13.85 -2.81 -2.76
CA GLN A 38 -14.33 -3.17 -1.43
C GLN A 38 -15.75 -3.77 -1.43
N ASN A 39 -16.56 -3.53 -2.46
CA ASN A 39 -17.98 -3.91 -2.46
C ASN A 39 -18.33 -5.03 -3.43
N LEU A 40 -17.60 -5.17 -4.53
CA LEU A 40 -17.90 -6.21 -5.52
C LEU A 40 -17.39 -7.58 -5.05
N SER A 41 -18.08 -8.64 -5.48
CA SER A 41 -17.60 -10.00 -5.38
C SER A 41 -16.92 -10.39 -6.70
N TYR A 42 -15.60 -10.62 -6.66
CA TYR A 42 -14.80 -10.81 -7.86
C TYR A 42 -13.59 -11.71 -7.64
N GLU A 43 -13.06 -12.21 -8.76
CA GLU A 43 -11.82 -12.96 -8.85
C GLU A 43 -10.89 -12.25 -9.85
N LEU A 44 -9.64 -12.02 -9.45
CA LEU A 44 -8.56 -11.51 -10.29
C LEU A 44 -7.46 -12.58 -10.37
N ALA A 45 -7.25 -13.16 -11.55
CA ALA A 45 -6.04 -13.92 -11.83
C ALA A 45 -5.03 -12.98 -12.48
N TYR A 46 -3.90 -12.73 -11.81
CA TYR A 46 -2.88 -11.79 -12.28
C TYR A 46 -1.48 -12.36 -12.11
N ILE A 47 -0.54 -11.73 -12.78
CA ILE A 47 0.89 -11.94 -12.57
C ILE A 47 1.49 -10.74 -11.85
N LEU A 48 2.34 -11.01 -10.86
CA LEU A 48 3.25 -10.04 -10.28
C LEU A 48 4.62 -10.20 -10.94
N ILE A 49 5.01 -9.20 -11.72
CA ILE A 49 6.30 -9.13 -12.39
C ILE A 49 7.23 -8.29 -11.53
N LYS A 50 8.36 -8.88 -11.16
CA LYS A 50 9.50 -8.23 -10.49
C LYS A 50 10.74 -8.39 -11.39
N LYS A 51 11.84 -7.70 -11.06
CA LYS A 51 13.09 -7.73 -11.85
C LYS A 51 13.54 -9.14 -12.27
N ASN A 52 13.43 -10.14 -11.39
CA ASN A 52 13.94 -11.49 -11.61
C ASN A 52 12.88 -12.59 -11.42
N SER A 53 11.59 -12.25 -11.28
CA SER A 53 10.53 -13.24 -11.08
C SER A 53 9.20 -12.82 -11.70
N ILE A 54 8.41 -13.81 -12.09
CA ILE A 54 7.01 -13.66 -12.47
C ILE A 54 6.22 -14.62 -11.58
N GLU A 55 5.34 -14.08 -10.75
CA GLU A 55 4.57 -14.82 -9.76
C GLU A 55 3.08 -14.79 -10.16
N PRO A 56 2.49 -15.92 -10.61
CA PRO A 56 1.07 -15.99 -10.89
C PRO A 56 0.26 -16.13 -9.59
N LEU A 57 -0.77 -15.31 -9.45
CA LEU A 57 -1.58 -15.13 -8.25
C LEU A 57 -3.06 -15.17 -8.61
N LEU A 58 -3.86 -15.71 -7.69
CA LEU A 58 -5.32 -15.60 -7.72
C LEU A 58 -5.76 -14.82 -6.49
N TYR A 59 -6.48 -13.72 -6.69
CA TYR A 59 -7.11 -12.98 -5.60
C TYR A 59 -8.62 -13.04 -5.75
N ARG A 60 -9.30 -13.46 -4.67
CA ARG A 60 -10.75 -13.42 -4.56
C ARG A 60 -11.12 -12.42 -3.49
N HIS A 61 -12.13 -11.62 -3.80
CA HIS A 61 -12.79 -10.75 -2.84
C HIS A 61 -14.29 -11.04 -2.87
N ALA A 62 -14.90 -11.06 -1.69
CA ALA A 62 -16.33 -11.24 -1.53
C ALA A 62 -16.87 -10.33 -0.44
N SER A 63 -18.03 -9.75 -0.69
CA SER A 63 -18.81 -9.00 0.30
C SER A 63 -20.18 -9.65 0.44
N LYS A 64 -20.51 -10.15 1.64
CA LYS A 64 -21.79 -10.80 1.95
C LYS A 64 -22.23 -10.40 3.36
N GLU A 65 -23.45 -9.91 3.51
CA GLU A 65 -24.07 -9.63 4.82
C GLU A 65 -23.19 -8.78 5.78
N ALA A 66 -22.51 -7.76 5.23
CA ALA A 66 -21.54 -6.88 5.89
C ALA A 66 -20.20 -7.53 6.30
N GLN A 67 -19.99 -8.82 6.01
CA GLN A 67 -18.70 -9.48 6.15
C GLN A 67 -17.92 -9.45 4.84
N GLN A 68 -16.64 -9.10 4.94
CA GLN A 68 -15.69 -9.15 3.83
C GLN A 68 -14.76 -10.33 3.98
N TYR A 69 -14.55 -11.03 2.87
CA TYR A 69 -13.56 -12.09 2.73
C TYR A 69 -12.60 -11.74 1.62
N ALA A 70 -11.32 -12.08 1.84
CA ALA A 70 -10.36 -12.11 0.76
C ALA A 70 -9.53 -13.38 0.82
N HIS A 71 -9.15 -13.91 -0.33
CA HIS A 71 -8.31 -15.09 -0.44
C HIS A 71 -7.30 -14.87 -1.55
N LEU A 72 -6.02 -14.90 -1.19
CA LEU A 72 -4.91 -14.82 -2.12
C LEU A 72 -4.23 -16.19 -2.20
N ILE A 73 -4.03 -16.70 -3.41
CA ILE A 73 -3.40 -17.99 -3.68
C ILE A 73 -2.22 -17.80 -4.62
N TYR A 74 -1.08 -18.42 -4.28
CA TYR A 74 0.06 -18.55 -5.18
C TYR A 74 -0.19 -19.73 -6.13
N LEU A 75 -0.22 -19.48 -7.44
CA LEU A 75 -0.58 -20.47 -8.45
C LEU A 75 0.62 -21.29 -8.97
N SER A 76 1.81 -21.11 -8.38
CA SER A 76 3.02 -21.81 -8.76
C SER A 76 3.89 -22.10 -7.55
N GLY A 77 4.56 -23.26 -7.57
CA GLY A 77 5.37 -23.73 -6.46
C GLY A 77 4.52 -24.40 -5.36
N PRO A 78 5.02 -24.41 -4.10
CA PRO A 78 4.28 -24.94 -2.97
C PRO A 78 2.96 -24.19 -2.75
N VAL A 79 1.94 -24.88 -2.27
CA VAL A 79 0.61 -24.30 -2.01
C VAL A 79 0.70 -23.26 -0.91
N ARG A 80 0.74 -21.98 -1.26
CA ARG A 80 0.74 -20.86 -0.32
C ARG A 80 -0.55 -20.09 -0.48
N GLU A 81 -1.19 -19.77 0.63
CA GLU A 81 -2.41 -18.97 0.62
C GLU A 81 -2.51 -18.05 1.82
N VAL A 82 -3.23 -16.94 1.62
CA VAL A 82 -3.52 -15.96 2.65
C VAL A 82 -5.02 -15.71 2.64
N ILE A 83 -5.66 -15.90 3.78
CA ILE A 83 -7.10 -15.77 3.94
C ILE A 83 -7.36 -14.61 4.89
N LYS A 84 -8.21 -13.67 4.49
CA LYS A 84 -8.73 -12.60 5.33
C LYS A 84 -10.20 -12.84 5.59
N ARG A 85 -10.60 -12.84 6.85
CA ARG A 85 -11.99 -12.92 7.31
C ARG A 85 -12.24 -11.81 8.32
N GLY A 86 -12.95 -10.75 7.91
CA GLY A 86 -13.10 -9.55 8.73
C GLY A 86 -11.75 -8.92 9.07
N HIS A 87 -11.37 -8.93 10.35
CA HIS A 87 -10.10 -8.38 10.86
C HIS A 87 -9.04 -9.45 11.19
N GLU A 88 -9.27 -10.70 10.81
CA GLU A 88 -8.34 -11.80 10.98
C GLU A 88 -7.68 -12.12 9.64
N VAL A 89 -6.35 -12.29 9.64
CA VAL A 89 -5.58 -12.72 8.47
C VAL A 89 -4.79 -13.98 8.82
N SER A 90 -5.07 -15.07 8.12
CA SER A 90 -4.41 -16.37 8.27
C SER A 90 -3.41 -16.60 7.15
N TYR A 91 -2.21 -17.07 7.51
CA TYR A 91 -1.14 -17.41 6.59
C TYR A 91 -0.89 -18.91 6.61
N ILE A 92 -0.93 -19.52 5.44
CA ILE A 92 -0.81 -20.98 5.27
C ILE A 92 0.30 -21.24 4.24
N GLU A 93 1.37 -21.87 4.69
CA GLU A 93 2.55 -22.18 3.87
C GLU A 93 3.17 -23.55 4.27
N PRO A 94 3.61 -24.37 3.30
CA PRO A 94 4.29 -25.62 3.56
C PRO A 94 5.60 -25.43 4.32
N GLY A 95 5.79 -26.21 5.38
CA GLY A 95 7.00 -26.17 6.21
C GLY A 95 6.97 -25.13 7.33
N VAL A 96 5.89 -24.36 7.46
CA VAL A 96 5.64 -23.42 8.56
C VAL A 96 4.32 -23.77 9.22
N GLU A 97 4.23 -23.67 10.55
CA GLU A 97 2.96 -23.84 11.26
C GLU A 97 2.00 -22.69 10.86
N PRO A 98 0.79 -22.99 10.36
CA PRO A 98 -0.17 -21.96 9.99
C PRO A 98 -0.53 -21.08 11.18
N PHE A 99 -0.65 -19.77 10.95
CA PHE A 99 -0.96 -18.82 12.02
C PHE A 99 -1.92 -17.75 11.55
N THR A 100 -2.62 -17.13 12.51
CA THR A 100 -3.55 -16.03 12.27
C THR A 100 -3.13 -14.81 13.09
N ILE A 101 -3.26 -13.62 12.52
CA ILE A 101 -3.04 -12.34 13.21
C ILE A 101 -4.28 -11.46 13.10
N GLN A 102 -4.45 -10.56 14.08
CA GLN A 102 -5.40 -9.46 13.97
C GLN A 102 -4.79 -8.38 13.07
N ALA A 103 -5.38 -8.15 11.90
CA ALA A 103 -4.92 -7.12 10.97
C ALA A 103 -6.07 -6.55 10.13
N GLY A 104 -6.07 -5.23 9.95
CA GLY A 104 -7.02 -4.55 9.06
C GLY A 104 -6.77 -4.86 7.57
N GLU A 105 -5.52 -5.17 7.22
CA GLU A 105 -5.07 -5.40 5.85
C GLU A 105 -4.26 -6.70 5.72
N MET A 106 -4.30 -7.26 4.52
CA MET A 106 -3.56 -8.48 4.16
C MET A 106 -2.12 -8.12 3.77
N VAL A 107 -1.13 -8.60 4.52
CA VAL A 107 0.30 -8.42 4.16
C VAL A 107 0.69 -9.50 3.15
N ALA A 108 0.35 -9.25 1.89
CA ALA A 108 0.59 -10.16 0.78
C ALA A 108 0.72 -9.35 -0.53
N PRO A 109 1.15 -9.95 -1.66
CA PRO A 109 1.25 -9.24 -2.93
C PRO A 109 -0.11 -8.97 -3.56
N VAL A 110 -1.00 -8.26 -2.86
CA VAL A 110 -2.28 -7.77 -3.38
C VAL A 110 -2.04 -6.62 -4.34
N MET A 111 -2.94 -6.44 -5.32
CA MET A 111 -2.89 -5.28 -6.20
C MET A 111 -3.02 -4.00 -5.37
N PRO A 112 -2.17 -2.98 -5.58
CA PRO A 112 -2.24 -1.74 -4.82
C PRO A 112 -3.56 -1.00 -5.07
N MET A 113 -3.92 -0.11 -4.16
CA MET A 113 -5.11 0.75 -4.22
C MET A 113 -6.47 0.05 -3.99
N LEU A 114 -6.53 -1.26 -3.77
CA LEU A 114 -7.80 -1.97 -3.53
C LEU A 114 -8.56 -1.50 -2.27
N GLY A 115 -7.85 -1.00 -1.26
CA GLY A 115 -8.42 -0.53 0.01
C GLY A 115 -7.97 0.87 0.43
N SER A 116 -7.40 1.64 -0.50
CA SER A 116 -6.82 2.94 -0.15
C SER A 116 -7.87 4.02 0.09
N ASP A 117 -7.64 4.85 1.10
CA ASP A 117 -8.41 6.06 1.39
C ASP A 117 -7.96 7.20 0.46
N ILE A 118 -8.75 7.44 -0.59
CA ILE A 118 -8.44 8.44 -1.62
C ILE A 118 -8.51 9.87 -1.06
N ASP A 119 -9.38 10.12 -0.07
CA ASP A 119 -9.51 11.42 0.60
C ASP A 119 -8.30 11.72 1.49
N GLN A 120 -7.71 10.72 2.12
CA GLN A 120 -6.45 10.90 2.84
C GLN A 120 -5.30 11.14 1.86
N LEU A 121 -5.22 10.33 0.79
CA LEU A 121 -4.12 10.37 -0.16
C LEU A 121 -4.09 11.66 -1.00
N HIS A 122 -5.24 12.28 -1.33
CA HIS A 122 -5.28 13.48 -2.19
C HIS A 122 -4.48 14.66 -1.60
N LYS A 123 -4.25 14.65 -0.29
CA LYS A 123 -3.47 15.67 0.42
C LYS A 123 -2.01 15.63 -0.02
N PHE A 124 -1.46 14.43 -0.24
CA PHE A 124 -0.03 14.20 -0.48
C PHE A 124 0.29 13.73 -1.90
N TYR A 125 -0.72 13.33 -2.67
CA TYR A 125 -0.58 12.83 -4.04
C TYR A 125 -1.39 13.64 -5.05
N ASP A 126 -0.83 13.78 -6.26
CA ASP A 126 -1.52 14.27 -7.44
C ASP A 126 -2.02 13.10 -8.29
N TYR A 127 -3.24 13.22 -8.79
CA TYR A 127 -3.87 12.23 -9.66
C TYR A 127 -3.90 12.75 -11.11
N VAL A 128 -3.04 12.19 -11.95
CA VAL A 128 -2.86 12.62 -13.33
C VAL A 128 -3.55 11.63 -14.27
N GLN A 129 -4.56 12.10 -14.99
CA GLN A 129 -5.19 11.30 -16.03
C GLN A 129 -4.25 11.18 -17.23
N VAL A 130 -3.86 9.96 -17.56
CA VAL A 130 -2.92 9.66 -18.65
C VAL A 130 -3.68 9.41 -19.96
N GLY A 131 -4.82 8.73 -19.88
CA GLY A 131 -5.65 8.44 -21.05
C GLY A 131 -6.44 7.14 -20.93
N ARG A 132 -6.57 6.43 -22.04
CA ARG A 132 -7.27 5.14 -22.13
C ARG A 132 -6.36 4.06 -22.70
N ALA A 133 -6.55 2.83 -22.26
CA ALA A 133 -5.82 1.67 -22.74
C ALA A 133 -6.69 0.41 -22.69
N ARG A 134 -6.09 -0.75 -22.97
CA ARG A 134 -6.76 -2.05 -22.87
C ARG A 134 -5.92 -3.01 -22.03
N GLU A 135 -6.52 -3.61 -21.01
CA GLU A 135 -5.89 -4.62 -20.13
C GLU A 135 -6.88 -5.75 -19.86
N ALA A 136 -6.38 -6.99 -19.75
CA ALA A 136 -7.20 -8.20 -19.58
C ALA A 136 -8.37 -8.34 -20.59
N GLY A 137 -8.23 -7.75 -21.78
CA GLY A 137 -9.27 -7.75 -22.82
C GLY A 137 -10.29 -6.59 -22.73
N SER A 138 -10.28 -5.79 -21.66
CA SER A 138 -11.26 -4.74 -21.37
C SER A 138 -10.71 -3.32 -21.57
N PRO A 139 -11.56 -2.34 -21.96
CA PRO A 139 -11.18 -0.94 -22.01
C PRO A 139 -10.95 -0.39 -20.59
N THR A 140 -9.88 0.38 -20.43
CA THR A 140 -9.44 0.92 -19.13
C THR A 140 -9.13 2.41 -19.21
N GLN A 141 -9.36 3.12 -18.11
CA GLN A 141 -8.84 4.46 -17.87
C GLN A 141 -7.51 4.35 -17.14
N VAL A 142 -6.53 5.18 -17.54
CA VAL A 142 -5.18 5.15 -16.99
C VAL A 142 -4.94 6.38 -16.14
N ILE A 143 -4.63 6.18 -14.86
CA ILE A 143 -4.33 7.24 -13.90
C ILE A 143 -2.94 7.01 -13.33
N ARG A 144 -2.16 8.09 -13.21
CA ARG A 144 -0.91 8.11 -12.45
C ARG A 144 -1.13 8.78 -11.10
N ILE A 145 -0.68 8.14 -10.04
CA ILE A 145 -0.68 8.64 -8.66
C ILE A 145 0.75 9.05 -8.33
N VAL A 146 1.01 10.35 -8.19
CA VAL A 146 2.36 10.92 -8.04
C VAL A 146 2.49 11.64 -6.70
N PRO A 147 3.53 11.38 -5.89
CA PRO A 147 3.74 12.11 -4.66
C PRO A 147 4.11 13.57 -4.95
N LYS A 148 3.45 14.52 -4.28
CA LYS A 148 3.66 15.97 -4.48
C LYS A 148 5.07 16.45 -4.12
N ASP A 149 5.73 15.75 -3.20
CA ASP A 149 7.07 16.06 -2.70
C ASP A 149 8.21 15.37 -3.49
N GLY A 150 7.86 14.41 -4.36
CA GLY A 150 8.84 13.59 -5.06
C GLY A 150 9.68 12.68 -4.16
N LEU A 151 9.25 12.37 -2.93
CA LEU A 151 10.01 11.57 -1.96
C LEU A 151 9.55 10.11 -1.86
N ARG A 152 8.55 9.72 -2.65
CA ARG A 152 8.10 8.32 -2.78
C ARG A 152 8.22 7.82 -4.22
N TYR A 153 7.92 6.55 -4.40
CA TYR A 153 7.57 6.00 -5.70
C TYR A 153 6.21 6.53 -6.17
N SER A 154 5.88 6.26 -7.43
CA SER A 154 4.56 6.57 -8.02
C SER A 154 3.89 5.29 -8.51
N TYR A 155 2.57 5.31 -8.62
CA TYR A 155 1.82 4.24 -9.27
C TYR A 155 1.21 4.71 -10.59
N VAL A 156 1.13 3.83 -11.58
CA VAL A 156 0.23 3.96 -12.72
C VAL A 156 -0.79 2.83 -12.63
N VAL A 157 -2.08 3.15 -12.66
CA VAL A 157 -3.17 2.19 -12.49
C VAL A 157 -4.10 2.24 -13.70
N TRP A 158 -4.48 1.04 -14.17
CA TRP A 158 -5.45 0.84 -15.23
C TRP A 158 -6.76 0.34 -14.62
N ILE A 159 -7.80 1.15 -14.74
CA ILE A 159 -9.08 0.95 -14.08
C ILE A 159 -10.10 0.56 -15.14
N ASP A 160 -10.76 -0.59 -14.96
CA ASP A 160 -11.78 -1.08 -15.89
C ASP A 160 -12.92 -0.06 -16.07
N GLU A 161 -13.26 0.28 -17.31
CA GLU A 161 -14.34 1.24 -17.58
C GLU A 161 -15.72 0.73 -17.14
N GLN A 162 -15.91 -0.59 -17.01
CA GLN A 162 -17.18 -1.18 -16.58
C GLN A 162 -17.21 -1.41 -15.08
N SER A 163 -16.45 -2.39 -14.58
CA SER A 163 -16.44 -2.81 -13.18
C SER A 163 -15.74 -1.84 -12.23
N LYS A 164 -14.92 -0.93 -12.75
CA LYS A 164 -14.04 -0.03 -11.97
C LYS A 164 -12.95 -0.76 -11.18
N LEU A 165 -12.76 -2.06 -11.35
CA LEU A 165 -11.66 -2.77 -10.72
C LEU A 165 -10.31 -2.36 -11.34
N PRO A 166 -9.23 -2.29 -10.56
CA PRO A 166 -7.90 -2.16 -11.12
C PRO A 166 -7.53 -3.48 -11.82
N LEU A 167 -7.11 -3.38 -13.08
CA LEU A 167 -6.66 -4.52 -13.89
C LEU A 167 -5.14 -4.55 -14.05
N ARG A 168 -4.48 -3.41 -13.86
CA ARG A 168 -3.03 -3.31 -13.83
C ARG A 168 -2.58 -2.22 -12.89
N ALA A 169 -1.47 -2.45 -12.22
CA ALA A 169 -0.78 -1.42 -11.47
C ALA A 169 0.74 -1.56 -11.65
N ASP A 170 1.37 -0.49 -12.09
CA ASP A 170 2.82 -0.41 -12.23
C ASP A 170 3.38 0.48 -11.12
N LEU A 171 4.30 -0.05 -10.33
CA LEU A 171 5.11 0.72 -9.39
C LEU A 171 6.28 1.32 -10.15
N VAL A 172 6.42 2.64 -10.10
CA VAL A 172 7.37 3.40 -10.91
C VAL A 172 8.27 4.24 -10.03
N ASP A 173 9.58 4.14 -10.27
CA ASP A 173 10.59 4.96 -9.63
C ASP A 173 10.53 6.43 -10.09
N ARG A 174 11.27 7.29 -9.40
CA ARG A 174 11.42 8.72 -9.70
C ARG A 174 11.96 8.96 -11.12
N ASP A 175 12.83 8.07 -11.59
CA ASP A 175 13.42 8.14 -12.93
C ASP A 175 12.50 7.56 -14.02
N GLY A 176 11.30 7.08 -13.65
CA GLY A 176 10.35 6.46 -14.58
C GLY A 176 10.58 4.97 -14.83
N GLU A 177 11.56 4.34 -14.17
CA GLU A 177 11.78 2.90 -14.23
C GLU A 177 10.62 2.15 -13.55
N VAL A 178 10.06 1.15 -14.24
CA VAL A 178 9.06 0.27 -13.66
C VAL A 178 9.75 -0.75 -12.76
N ILE A 179 9.42 -0.69 -11.47
CA ILE A 179 10.01 -1.54 -10.42
C ILE A 179 9.27 -2.88 -10.34
N GLU A 180 7.93 -2.81 -10.34
CA GLU A 180 7.04 -3.96 -10.22
C GLU A 180 5.75 -3.73 -11.01
N GLN A 181 5.15 -4.81 -11.52
CA GLN A 181 3.88 -4.75 -12.24
C GLN A 181 2.93 -5.82 -11.75
N TYR A 182 1.70 -5.41 -11.45
CA TYR A 182 0.56 -6.27 -11.25
C TYR A 182 -0.26 -6.26 -12.53
N ARG A 183 -0.49 -7.40 -13.17
CA ARG A 183 -1.24 -7.45 -14.44
C ARG A 183 -2.27 -8.56 -14.43
N ALA A 184 -3.54 -8.20 -14.42
CA ALA A 184 -4.64 -9.13 -14.59
C ALA A 184 -4.55 -9.81 -15.96
N ILE A 185 -4.65 -11.14 -15.94
CA ILE A 185 -4.75 -12.00 -17.11
C ILE A 185 -6.22 -12.27 -17.42
N THR A 186 -6.99 -12.59 -16.38
CA THR A 186 -8.45 -12.72 -16.43
C THR A 186 -9.05 -12.21 -15.14
N TYR A 187 -10.29 -11.75 -15.22
CA TYR A 187 -11.07 -11.36 -14.06
C TYR A 187 -12.55 -11.72 -14.25
N THR A 188 -13.27 -11.86 -13.15
CA THR A 188 -14.71 -12.12 -13.17
C THR A 188 -15.35 -11.44 -11.99
N VAL A 189 -16.43 -10.69 -12.25
CA VAL A 189 -17.30 -10.12 -11.23
C VAL A 189 -18.58 -10.94 -11.19
N ASN A 190 -18.85 -11.61 -10.07
CA ASN A 190 -20.01 -12.49 -9.96
C ASN A 190 -20.41 -12.70 -8.49
N GLN A 191 -21.69 -12.51 -8.18
CA GLN A 191 -22.19 -12.72 -6.82
C GLN A 191 -22.09 -14.17 -6.33
N LYS A 192 -22.04 -15.16 -7.24
CA LYS A 192 -21.78 -16.56 -6.84
C LYS A 192 -20.42 -16.75 -6.15
N ILE A 193 -19.46 -15.83 -6.37
CA ILE A 193 -18.18 -15.83 -5.65
C ILE A 193 -18.41 -15.58 -4.16
N ALA A 194 -19.38 -14.73 -3.80
CA ALA A 194 -19.75 -14.51 -2.40
C ALA A 194 -20.27 -15.77 -1.73
N ASP A 195 -21.08 -16.56 -2.44
CA ASP A 195 -21.59 -17.83 -1.91
C ASP A 195 -20.46 -18.85 -1.71
N LEU A 196 -19.56 -18.99 -2.68
CA LEU A 196 -18.39 -19.86 -2.55
C LEU A 196 -17.49 -19.44 -1.39
N MET A 197 -17.23 -18.14 -1.26
CA MET A 197 -16.34 -17.58 -0.23
C MET A 197 -16.97 -17.59 1.16
N SER A 198 -18.31 -17.57 1.28
CA SER A 198 -18.99 -17.67 2.58
C SER A 198 -18.72 -18.99 3.30
N GLY A 199 -18.32 -20.04 2.58
CA GLY A 199 -17.84 -21.27 3.22
C GLY A 199 -16.61 -21.06 4.13
N LEU A 200 -15.86 -19.96 3.98
CA LEU A 200 -14.74 -19.60 4.88
C LEU A 200 -15.20 -19.22 6.29
N GLU A 201 -16.48 -18.97 6.52
CA GLU A 201 -17.03 -18.81 7.87
C GLU A 201 -16.91 -20.09 8.68
N ASP A 202 -17.23 -21.22 8.04
CA ASP A 202 -17.24 -22.54 8.67
C ASP A 202 -15.85 -23.20 8.72
N VAL A 203 -14.86 -22.61 8.04
CA VAL A 203 -13.48 -23.13 8.06
C VAL A 203 -12.83 -22.82 9.40
N GLN A 204 -12.32 -23.87 10.04
CA GLN A 204 -11.50 -23.77 11.24
C GLN A 204 -10.11 -23.24 10.88
N LEU A 205 -9.91 -21.94 11.01
CA LEU A 205 -8.60 -21.28 10.87
C LEU A 205 -7.79 -21.37 12.18
N PRO A 206 -6.45 -21.25 12.12
CA PRO A 206 -5.62 -21.18 13.32
C PRO A 206 -6.09 -20.07 14.27
N ALA A 207 -5.92 -20.27 15.57
CA ALA A 207 -6.26 -19.25 16.56
C ALA A 207 -5.42 -17.98 16.33
N VAL A 208 -6.04 -16.82 16.61
CA VAL A 208 -5.35 -15.54 16.52
C VAL A 208 -4.20 -15.52 17.53
N LEU A 209 -2.98 -15.29 17.02
CA LEU A 209 -1.81 -15.09 17.85
C LEU A 209 -1.87 -13.70 18.47
N THR A 210 -1.88 -13.65 19.80
CA THR A 210 -1.65 -12.42 20.55
C THR A 210 -0.15 -12.23 20.69
N LEU A 211 0.44 -11.37 19.86
CA LEU A 211 1.82 -10.96 20.09
C LEU A 211 1.85 -10.13 21.39
N PRO A 212 2.79 -10.41 22.32
CA PRO A 212 2.97 -9.54 23.47
C PRO A 212 3.29 -8.15 22.93
N LYS A 213 2.42 -7.19 23.22
CA LYS A 213 2.67 -5.77 22.97
C LYS A 213 3.87 -5.38 23.81
N GLY A 214 5.06 -5.50 23.23
CA GLY A 214 6.28 -4.85 23.73
C GLY A 214 6.19 -3.34 23.52
N GLU A 215 5.04 -2.76 23.87
CA GLU A 215 4.75 -1.35 23.75
C GLU A 215 5.60 -0.63 24.78
N VAL A 216 6.51 0.19 24.27
CA VAL A 216 7.34 1.05 25.07
C VAL A 216 6.77 2.46 24.92
N GLU A 217 6.27 3.03 26.02
CA GLU A 217 5.73 4.40 26.00
C GLU A 217 6.81 5.46 25.72
N LYS A 218 8.09 5.16 26.02
CA LYS A 218 9.20 6.12 25.90
C LYS A 218 10.47 5.45 25.40
N SER A 219 10.94 5.91 24.26
CA SER A 219 12.27 5.63 23.73
C SER A 219 13.21 6.81 23.96
N ASN A 220 14.52 6.55 23.98
CA ASN A 220 15.57 7.56 23.97
C ASN A 220 15.88 8.10 22.56
N TRP A 221 15.25 7.57 21.51
CA TRP A 221 15.38 8.06 20.14
C TRP A 221 14.04 8.50 19.54
N ARG A 222 14.12 9.34 18.51
CA ARG A 222 12.98 9.73 17.68
C ARG A 222 13.42 10.02 16.26
N VAL A 223 12.55 9.76 15.30
CA VAL A 223 12.71 10.23 13.91
C VAL A 223 12.32 11.71 13.86
N SER A 224 13.27 12.60 13.57
CA SER A 224 12.99 14.05 13.53
C SER A 224 12.47 14.55 12.19
N TRP A 225 12.56 13.74 11.14
CA TRP A 225 12.04 14.07 9.82
C TRP A 225 11.46 12.86 9.10
N THR A 226 10.27 13.04 8.52
CA THR A 226 9.62 12.11 7.60
C THR A 226 9.01 12.88 6.43
N PRO A 227 8.78 12.24 5.27
CA PRO A 227 7.98 12.85 4.21
C PRO A 227 6.56 13.18 4.72
N GLU A 228 5.96 14.24 4.20
CA GLU A 228 4.68 14.72 4.68
C GLU A 228 3.57 13.68 4.46
N GLY A 229 2.78 13.37 5.48
CA GLY A 229 1.70 12.38 5.43
C GLY A 229 2.03 11.03 6.04
N PHE A 230 3.32 10.72 6.29
CA PHE A 230 3.68 9.55 7.08
C PHE A 230 3.33 9.75 8.56
N VAL A 231 2.57 8.83 9.11
CA VAL A 231 2.19 8.77 10.52
C VAL A 231 2.89 7.58 11.17
N ALA A 232 3.40 7.80 12.39
CA ALA A 232 4.07 6.77 13.17
C ALA A 232 3.05 5.92 13.94
N ASN A 233 3.27 4.61 13.94
CA ASN A 233 2.59 3.68 14.85
C ASN A 233 3.33 3.61 16.20
N ASP A 234 2.79 2.80 17.10
CA ASP A 234 3.37 2.55 18.42
C ASP A 234 4.78 1.95 18.31
N LEU A 235 5.64 2.35 19.25
CA LEU A 235 6.98 1.80 19.41
C LEU A 235 6.88 0.35 19.86
N SER A 236 7.63 -0.52 19.18
CA SER A 236 7.75 -1.93 19.53
C SER A 236 9.18 -2.24 19.94
N ARG A 237 9.38 -2.86 21.10
CA ARG A 237 10.67 -3.34 21.57
C ARG A 237 10.65 -4.85 21.73
N TYR A 238 11.60 -5.54 21.12
CA TYR A 238 11.70 -7.00 21.19
C TYR A 238 13.16 -7.46 21.08
N ARG A 239 13.42 -8.69 21.53
CA ARG A 239 14.72 -9.34 21.35
C ARG A 239 14.75 -10.15 20.06
N LEU A 240 15.82 -10.03 19.30
CA LEU A 240 16.03 -10.86 18.12
C LEU A 240 16.31 -12.31 18.56
N ALA A 241 15.59 -13.26 17.98
CA ALA A 241 15.69 -14.67 18.36
C ALA A 241 17.10 -15.27 18.15
N LEU A 242 17.85 -14.78 17.16
CA LEU A 242 19.17 -15.31 16.80
C LEU A 242 20.32 -14.67 17.58
N THR A 243 20.25 -13.37 17.86
CA THR A 243 21.35 -12.61 18.46
C THR A 243 21.09 -12.22 19.92
N ASP A 244 19.87 -12.44 20.42
CA ASP A 244 19.37 -11.95 21.71
C ASP A 244 19.47 -10.41 21.88
N GLN A 245 19.77 -9.69 20.81
CA GLN A 245 19.93 -8.24 20.81
C GLN A 245 18.57 -7.57 20.97
N MET A 246 18.51 -6.56 21.84
CA MET A 246 17.33 -5.74 22.00
C MET A 246 17.22 -4.77 20.82
N VAL A 247 16.08 -4.77 20.15
CA VAL A 247 15.78 -3.89 19.03
C VAL A 247 14.51 -3.13 19.33
N GLU A 248 14.56 -1.82 19.12
CA GLU A 248 13.38 -0.98 19.04
C GLU A 248 13.02 -0.72 17.60
N SER A 249 11.73 -0.68 17.30
CA SER A 249 11.23 -0.42 15.96
C SER A 249 10.01 0.48 15.99
N GLN A 250 9.87 1.29 14.95
CA GLN A 250 8.68 2.10 14.73
C GLN A 250 8.31 2.05 13.25
N LEU A 251 7.07 1.65 12.97
CA LEU A 251 6.49 1.64 11.63
C LEU A 251 5.89 3.01 11.32
N PHE A 252 6.07 3.46 10.08
CA PHE A 252 5.48 4.67 9.52
C PHE A 252 4.73 4.31 8.24
N THR A 253 3.53 4.86 8.06
CA THR A 253 2.74 4.70 6.84
C THR A 253 2.07 6.01 6.43
N ASP A 254 1.95 6.26 5.14
CA ASP A 254 1.15 7.37 4.59
C ASP A 254 -0.18 6.91 3.99
N GLY A 255 -0.54 5.63 4.20
CA GLY A 255 -1.73 4.98 3.63
C GLY A 255 -1.48 4.30 2.28
N LEU A 256 -0.32 4.51 1.65
CA LEU A 256 0.05 3.86 0.38
C LEU A 256 1.42 3.17 0.44
N PHE A 257 2.40 3.83 1.04
CA PHE A 257 3.73 3.28 1.30
C PHE A 257 4.01 3.23 2.80
N SER A 258 4.90 2.32 3.19
CA SER A 258 5.33 2.20 4.57
C SER A 258 6.83 1.95 4.69
N PHE A 259 7.40 2.35 5.82
CA PHE A 259 8.76 2.02 6.22
C PHE A 259 8.83 1.86 7.73
N SER A 260 9.76 1.03 8.19
CA SER A 260 10.11 0.88 9.60
C SER A 260 11.50 1.43 9.85
N VAL A 261 11.66 2.08 11.00
CA VAL A 261 12.97 2.44 11.55
C VAL A 261 13.27 1.48 12.69
N TYR A 262 14.42 0.83 12.64
CA TYR A 262 14.94 -0.04 13.68
C TYR A 262 16.16 0.60 14.31
N VAL A 263 16.25 0.53 15.63
CA VAL A 263 17.38 1.04 16.41
C VAL A 263 17.84 -0.04 17.39
N ALA A 264 19.13 -0.32 17.36
CA ALA A 264 19.79 -1.25 18.28
C ALA A 264 21.14 -0.69 18.71
N GLU A 265 21.70 -1.20 19.80
CA GLU A 265 23.11 -0.95 20.13
C GLU A 265 24.00 -1.56 19.05
N LYS A 266 25.07 -0.86 18.66
CA LYS A 266 26.01 -1.39 17.67
C LYS A 266 26.77 -2.59 18.23
N ASP A 267 27.09 -3.53 17.36
CA ASP A 267 27.97 -4.65 17.68
C ASP A 267 29.04 -4.83 16.58
N ASP A 268 29.79 -5.94 16.64
CA ASP A 268 30.83 -6.26 15.66
C ASP A 268 30.25 -6.60 14.27
N HIS A 269 28.95 -6.88 14.18
CA HIS A 269 28.23 -7.21 12.95
C HIS A 269 27.47 -6.02 12.35
N SER A 270 27.42 -4.88 13.05
CA SER A 270 26.71 -3.69 12.59
C SER A 270 27.15 -3.18 11.22
N LEU A 271 26.16 -2.86 10.40
CA LEU A 271 26.36 -2.43 9.02
C LEU A 271 26.70 -0.95 8.95
N LYS A 272 27.95 -0.65 8.55
CA LYS A 272 28.48 0.72 8.53
C LYS A 272 28.20 1.41 7.19
N GLY A 273 26.93 1.73 6.91
CA GLY A 273 26.54 2.48 5.71
C GLY A 273 26.09 1.61 4.54
N GLN A 274 25.44 0.48 4.82
CA GLN A 274 24.93 -0.39 3.76
C GLN A 274 23.64 0.21 3.17
N LEU A 275 23.53 0.17 1.84
CA LEU A 275 22.31 0.49 1.11
C LEU A 275 22.00 -0.65 0.15
N VAL A 276 20.86 -1.30 0.36
CA VAL A 276 20.37 -2.40 -0.48
C VAL A 276 18.99 -2.05 -0.99
N ARG A 277 18.75 -2.28 -2.28
CA ARG A 277 17.44 -2.17 -2.89
C ARG A 277 17.11 -3.48 -3.59
N GLN A 278 15.94 -4.04 -3.26
CA GLN A 278 15.41 -5.25 -3.87
C GLN A 278 13.96 -4.98 -4.30
N GLY A 279 13.75 -4.73 -5.59
CA GLY A 279 12.43 -4.32 -6.09
C GLY A 279 11.98 -3.01 -5.44
N ARG A 280 10.78 -3.00 -4.87
CA ARG A 280 10.27 -1.85 -4.11
C ARG A 280 10.97 -1.61 -2.78
N ARG A 281 11.55 -2.66 -2.17
CA ARG A 281 12.04 -2.63 -0.80
C ARG A 281 13.46 -2.07 -0.74
N THR A 282 13.64 -1.06 0.10
CA THR A 282 14.93 -0.46 0.41
C THR A 282 15.31 -0.78 1.86
N LEU A 283 16.56 -1.16 2.08
CA LEU A 283 17.23 -1.24 3.37
C LEU A 283 18.38 -0.23 3.37
N HIS A 284 18.41 0.64 4.35
CA HIS A 284 19.56 1.50 4.62
C HIS A 284 19.97 1.39 6.08
N SER A 285 21.22 1.00 6.36
CA SER A 285 21.77 0.94 7.71
C SER A 285 22.93 1.91 7.89
N VAL A 286 22.97 2.59 9.03
CA VAL A 286 23.98 3.57 9.43
C VAL A 286 24.24 3.47 10.93
N VAL A 287 25.51 3.61 11.32
CA VAL A 287 25.91 3.67 12.73
C VAL A 287 26.09 5.13 13.15
N VAL A 288 25.40 5.54 14.22
CA VAL A 288 25.50 6.87 14.84
C VAL A 288 25.84 6.71 16.32
N GLY A 289 27.09 7.03 16.69
CA GLY A 289 27.60 6.83 18.05
C GLY A 289 27.68 5.35 18.42
N GLU A 290 26.89 4.95 19.42
CA GLU A 290 26.79 3.57 19.90
C GLU A 290 25.55 2.83 19.36
N HIS A 291 24.84 3.40 18.39
CA HIS A 291 23.62 2.80 17.85
C HIS A 291 23.74 2.48 16.37
N GLU A 292 23.17 1.35 15.96
CA GLU A 292 22.86 1.03 14.58
C GLU A 292 21.41 1.41 14.28
N ILE A 293 21.20 2.16 13.21
CA ILE A 293 19.89 2.58 12.72
C ILE A 293 19.68 1.94 11.36
N SER A 294 18.60 1.16 11.22
CA SER A 294 18.19 0.55 9.96
C SER A 294 16.82 1.07 9.53
N VAL A 295 16.71 1.57 8.31
CA VAL A 295 15.44 1.96 7.68
C VAL A 295 15.09 0.94 6.62
N VAL A 296 13.92 0.32 6.76
CA VAL A 296 13.43 -0.73 5.85
C VAL A 296 12.03 -0.37 5.36
N GLY A 297 11.84 -0.22 4.05
CA GLY A 297 10.50 0.12 3.55
C GLY A 297 10.38 0.25 2.05
N ASP A 298 9.16 0.49 1.61
CA ASP A 298 8.80 0.64 0.20
C ASP A 298 8.97 2.10 -0.24
N ILE A 299 10.19 2.62 -0.05
CA ILE A 299 10.57 4.02 -0.30
C ILE A 299 11.88 4.12 -1.09
N PRO A 300 12.11 5.21 -1.83
CA PRO A 300 13.36 5.42 -2.55
C PRO A 300 14.60 5.44 -1.63
N PRO A 301 15.77 4.98 -2.12
CA PRO A 301 17.03 5.01 -1.37
C PRO A 301 17.39 6.34 -0.71
N ALA A 302 17.25 7.45 -1.44
CA ALA A 302 17.56 8.79 -0.93
C ALA A 302 16.64 9.18 0.23
N THR A 303 15.37 8.76 0.20
CA THR A 303 14.40 9.01 1.27
C THR A 303 14.77 8.21 2.52
N ALA A 304 15.11 6.92 2.37
CA ALA A 304 15.56 6.08 3.47
C ALA A 304 16.82 6.63 4.16
N GLN A 305 17.79 7.10 3.36
CA GLN A 305 18.99 7.75 3.88
C GLN A 305 18.69 8.99 4.71
N ARG A 306 17.83 9.87 4.21
CA ARG A 306 17.44 11.10 4.92
C ARG A 306 16.69 10.80 6.22
N ILE A 307 15.81 9.80 6.22
CA ILE A 307 15.11 9.34 7.43
C ILE A 307 16.14 8.86 8.47
N ALA A 308 17.07 7.99 8.09
CA ALA A 308 18.07 7.44 9.00
C ALA A 308 18.94 8.54 9.62
N GLN A 309 19.37 9.52 8.81
CA GLN A 309 20.14 10.68 9.26
C GLN A 309 19.35 11.63 10.18
N SER A 310 18.02 11.56 10.15
CA SER A 310 17.16 12.39 11.00
C SER A 310 16.91 11.79 12.38
N VAL A 311 17.35 10.56 12.65
CA VAL A 311 17.16 9.95 13.96
C VAL A 311 18.02 10.69 14.98
N THR A 312 17.36 11.20 16.03
CA THR A 312 18.01 11.92 17.13
C THR A 312 17.83 11.15 18.41
N PHE A 313 18.87 11.13 19.24
CA PHE A 313 18.86 10.56 20.57
C PHE A 313 18.77 11.68 21.61
N THR A 314 17.85 11.57 22.55
CA THR A 314 17.86 12.40 23.76
C THR A 314 18.99 11.92 24.65
N ALA A 315 19.94 12.80 24.97
CA ALA A 315 21.00 12.50 25.91
C ALA A 315 20.40 12.08 27.25
N GLU A 316 20.80 10.91 27.76
CA GLU A 316 20.61 10.63 29.18
C GLU A 316 21.36 11.69 29.97
N LEU A 317 20.63 12.55 30.68
CA LEU A 317 21.22 13.40 31.70
C LEU A 317 21.81 12.48 32.75
N ASN A 318 23.12 12.24 32.65
CA ASN A 318 23.94 11.60 33.67
C ASN A 318 23.64 12.24 35.03
N GLN A 319 22.76 11.63 35.83
CA GLN A 319 22.56 11.96 37.24
C GLN A 319 23.69 11.42 38.13
N ASN A 320 24.90 11.25 37.57
CA ASN A 320 26.11 11.02 38.34
C ASN A 320 27.00 12.27 38.29
N LYS A 321 26.58 13.31 39.03
CA LYS A 321 27.52 14.31 39.53
C LYS A 321 27.30 14.55 41.03
N ALA A 322 28.30 14.08 41.78
CA ALA A 322 28.76 14.59 43.06
C ALA A 322 27.82 14.48 44.28
N LYS A 323 28.03 13.43 45.07
CA LYS A 323 28.13 13.65 46.52
C LYS A 323 29.59 14.02 46.83
N PRO A 324 29.87 15.23 47.34
CA PRO A 324 31.18 15.51 47.91
C PRO A 324 31.38 14.69 49.19
N GLN A 325 32.65 14.41 49.47
CA GLN A 325 33.17 13.70 50.64
C GLN A 325 32.65 14.28 51.96
#